data_AF-A0A1I8BBH7-F1
#
_entry.id   AF-A0A1I8BBH7-F1
#
_cell.length_a   1.000
_cell.length_b   1.000
_cell.length_c   1.000
_cell.angle_alpha   90.00
_cell.angle_beta   90.00
_cell.angle_gamma   90.00
#
_symmetry.space_group_name_H-M   'P 1'
#
loop_
_entity.id
_entity.type
_entity.pdbx_description
1 polymer ?
#
loop_
_entity_poly.entity_id
_entity_poly.type
_entity_poly.pdbx_seq_one_letter_code
_entity_poly.pdbx_strand_id
1 'polypeptide(L)' 'MVSVLLGDDWRRVRNRITPAFTTGKLKRIIPTIAESSNQLINYISRKYVATNEEIPLKE' A
#
# COMPACT_ATOMS: atom_id res chain seq x y z
N MET A 1 4.23 7.42 18.13
CA MET A 1 5.06 7.65 16.92
C MET A 1 6.18 6.63 16.98
N VAL A 2 6.20 5.62 16.10
CA VAL A 2 7.34 4.69 16.06
C VAL A 2 8.50 5.48 15.47
N SER A 3 9.34 5.99 16.36
CA SER A 3 10.58 6.68 16.06
C SER A 3 11.49 5.81 15.17
N VAL A 4 12.47 6.44 14.52
CA VAL A 4 13.55 5.70 13.85
C VAL A 4 14.26 4.84 14.90
N LEU A 5 14.01 3.54 14.88
CA LEU A 5 14.75 2.58 15.68
C LEU A 5 16.12 2.36 15.03
N LEU A 6 17.15 2.23 15.85
CA LEU A 6 18.53 2.02 15.41
C LEU A 6 19.07 0.73 16.03
N GLY A 7 20.15 0.21 15.44
CA GLY A 7 20.90 -0.93 16.00
C GLY A 7 20.03 -2.16 16.30
N ASP A 8 20.18 -2.71 17.49
CA ASP A 8 19.54 -3.98 17.87
C ASP A 8 18.04 -3.86 18.10
N ASP A 9 17.52 -2.69 18.48
CA ASP A 9 16.08 -2.47 18.60
C ASP A 9 15.41 -2.50 17.23
N TRP A 10 16.03 -1.87 16.22
CA TRP A 10 15.58 -2.00 14.82
C TRP A 10 15.62 -3.46 14.37
N ARG A 11 16.73 -4.15 14.64
CA ARG A 11 16.89 -5.56 14.26
C ARG A 11 15.81 -6.43 14.90
N ARG A 12 15.54 -6.24 16.21
CA ARG A 12 14.52 -6.98 16.96
C ARG A 12 13.12 -6.76 16.41
N VAL A 13 12.73 -5.50 16.18
CA VAL A 13 11.41 -5.17 15.64
C VAL A 13 11.26 -5.66 14.20
N ARG A 14 12.27 -5.45 13.36
CA ARG A 14 12.28 -5.97 11.99
C ARG A 14 12.12 -7.48 11.95
N ASN A 15 12.85 -8.22 12.80
CA ASN A 15 12.74 -9.68 12.86
C ASN A 15 11.33 -10.16 13.24
N ARG A 16 10.56 -9.36 13.99
CA ARG A 16 9.15 -9.67 14.32
C ARG A 16 8.20 -9.35 13.17
N ILE A 17 8.49 -8.33 12.37
CA ILE A 17 7.63 -7.87 11.27
C ILE A 17 7.89 -8.68 9.98
N THR A 18 9.14 -9.01 9.67
CA THR A 18 9.53 -9.73 8.44
C THR A 18 8.68 -10.97 8.15
N PRO A 19 8.36 -11.85 9.13
CA PRO A 19 7.54 -13.02 8.88
C PRO A 19 6.12 -12.72 8.39
N ALA A 20 5.59 -11.50 8.57
CA ALA A 20 4.28 -11.10 8.05
C ALA A 20 4.29 -10.81 6.54
N PHE A 21 5.45 -10.47 5.98
CA PHE A 21 5.63 -10.05 4.59
C PHE A 21 6.44 -11.06 3.76
N THR A 22 6.35 -12.35 4.07
CA THR A 22 6.92 -13.40 3.21
C THR A 22 6.18 -13.45 1.87
N THR A 23 6.83 -13.96 0.82
CA THR A 23 6.20 -14.13 -0.51
C THR A 23 4.86 -14.86 -0.45
N GLY A 24 4.75 -15.92 0.38
CA GLY A 24 3.50 -16.67 0.54
C GLY A 24 2.38 -15.82 1.16
N LYS A 25 2.69 -14.96 2.13
CA LYS A 25 1.71 -14.05 2.73
C LYS A 25 1.37 -12.88 1.79
N LEU A 26 2.36 -12.32 1.10
CA LEU A 26 2.14 -11.28 0.09
C LEU A 26 1.20 -11.77 -1.02
N LYS A 27 1.41 -13.00 -1.54
CA LYS A 27 0.50 -13.62 -2.51
C LYS A 27 -0.95 -13.71 -2.02
N ARG A 28 -1.15 -13.96 -0.71
CA ARG A 28 -2.49 -13.96 -0.09
C ARG A 28 -3.10 -12.56 0.04
N ILE A 29 -2.30 -11.51 0.07
CA ILE A 29 -2.74 -10.10 0.18
C ILE A 29 -3.07 -9.50 -1.20
N ILE A 30 -2.57 -10.07 -2.30
CA ILE A 30 -2.84 -9.61 -3.68
C ILE A 30 -4.32 -9.31 -3.96
N PRO A 31 -5.30 -10.15 -3.58
CA PRO A 31 -6.71 -9.85 -3.83
C PRO A 31 -7.18 -8.54 -3.19
N THR A 32 -6.75 -8.24 -1.96
CA THR A 32 -7.08 -6.99 -1.26
C THR A 32 -6.45 -5.78 -1.95
N ILE A 33 -5.21 -5.93 -2.45
CA ILE A 33 -4.55 -4.88 -3.23
C ILE A 33 -5.34 -4.64 -4.53
N ALA A 34 -5.71 -5.71 -5.23
CA ALA A 34 -6.47 -5.62 -6.48
C ALA A 34 -7.84 -4.95 -6.28
N GLU A 35 -8.55 -5.29 -5.21
CA GLU A 35 -9.81 -4.64 -4.85
C GLU A 35 -9.63 -3.13 -4.63
N SER A 36 -8.62 -2.75 -3.85
CA SER A 36 -8.32 -1.33 -3.58
C SER A 36 -7.94 -0.58 -4.86
N SER A 37 -7.14 -1.21 -5.73
CA SER A 37 -6.78 -0.67 -7.04
C SER A 37 -7.99 -0.47 -7.94
N ASN A 38 -8.92 -1.43 -7.95
CA ASN A 38 -10.16 -1.32 -8.74
C ASN A 38 -11.04 -0.17 -8.24
N GLN A 39 -11.13 0.02 -6.91
CA GLN A 39 -11.86 1.16 -6.34
C GLN A 39 -11.22 2.50 -6.78
N LEU A 40 -9.89 2.58 -6.77
CA LEU A 40 -9.17 3.76 -7.23
C LEU A 40 -9.41 4.04 -8.73
N ILE A 41 -9.31 3.01 -9.58
CA ILE A 41 -9.59 3.12 -11.01
C ILE A 41 -11.01 3.62 -11.24
N ASN A 42 -12.00 3.01 -10.58
CA ASN A 42 -13.40 3.43 -10.69
C ASN A 42 -13.60 4.90 -10.29
N TYR A 43 -12.94 5.35 -9.22
CA TYR A 43 -12.98 6.75 -8.80
C TYR A 43 -12.40 7.67 -9.88
N ILE A 44 -11.21 7.33 -10.40
CA ILE A 44 -10.53 8.11 -11.44
C ILE A 44 -11.37 8.18 -12.70
N SER A 45 -11.88 7.05 -13.20
CA SER A 45 -12.72 7.00 -14.41
C SER A 45 -13.99 7.83 -14.24
N ARG A 46 -14.68 7.75 -13.10
CA ARG A 46 -15.88 8.54 -12.82
C ARG A 46 -15.59 10.04 -12.76
N LYS A 47 -14.51 10.43 -12.07
CA LYS A 47 -14.11 11.83 -11.95
C LYS A 47 -13.70 12.41 -13.30
N TYR A 48 -12.86 11.71 -14.05
CA TYR A 48 -12.42 12.13 -15.37
C TYR A 48 -13.60 12.34 -16.34
N VAL A 49 -14.55 11.40 -16.38
CA VAL A 49 -15.75 11.53 -17.23
C VAL A 49 -16.63 12.71 -16.80
N ALA A 50 -16.71 13.01 -15.51
CA ALA A 50 -17.59 14.06 -14.99
C ALA A 50 -17.02 15.48 -15.16
N THR A 51 -15.71 15.67 -14.98
CA THR A 51 -15.09 17.00 -15.01
C THR A 51 -14.31 17.27 -16.29
N ASN A 52 -13.93 16.23 -17.03
CA ASN A 52 -13.01 16.32 -18.18
C ASN A 52 -11.68 17.03 -17.83
N GLU A 53 -11.28 16.94 -16.56
CA GLU A 53 -10.05 17.49 -16.00
C GLU A 53 -9.08 16.37 -15.64
N GLU A 54 -7.79 16.63 -15.82
CA GLU A 54 -6.74 15.71 -15.39
C GLU A 54 -6.69 15.61 -13.86
N ILE A 55 -6.57 14.39 -13.35
CA ILE A 55 -6.46 14.16 -11.91
C ILE A 55 -4.98 14.27 -11.52
N PRO A 56 -4.58 15.24 -10.69
CA PRO A 56 -3.19 15.41 -10.31
C PRO A 56 -2.73 14.23 -9.45
N LEU A 57 -1.62 13.61 -9.85
CA LEU A 57 -0.93 12.64 -9.02
C LEU A 57 -0.17 13.37 -7.92
N LYS A 58 -0.25 12.85 -6.69
CA LYS A 58 0.55 13.36 -5.58
C LYS A 58 1.98 12.86 -5.75
N GLU A 59 2.93 13.79 -5.81
CA GLU A 59 4.37 13.48 -5.77
C GLU A 59 4.82 12.90 -4.42
#